data_AF-A0A6S7LSZ5-F1
#
_entry.id   AF-A0A6S7LSZ5-F1
#
_cell.length_a   1.000
_cell.length_b   1.000
_cell.length_c   1.000
_cell.angle_alpha   90.00
_cell.angle_beta   90.00
_cell.angle_gamma   90.00
#
_symmetry.space_group_name_H-M   'P 1'
#
loop_
_entity.id
_entity.type
_entity.pdbx_description
1 polymer ?
#
loop_
_entity_poly.entity_id
_entity_poly.type
_entity_poly.pdbx_seq_one_letter_code
_entity_poly.pdbx_strand_id
1 'polypeptide(L)'
;MGGQPDLTIVTPSNGFNGFVIELKTPKGTGEVKDNQVSWLEALNKNGYRTLISNDYTKIVLDIEEYFRVDKTKKLLKEIKNLTIKCKTLESSKCKEVVIRQIGYKVDETKLNLRYLTSRMEDKPEQIQVPVTSEKKKDPKRVAAGKRLAAISKIAKERKKKLAEPRESPNNDSMITYIGVAIALISLVLAYKTQQRETKEPESEFIPKTVEVTKRPDESKLDSLE
;
A
#
# COMPACT_ATOMS: atom_id res chain seq x y z
N MET A 1 -11.77 -6.94 -34.41
CA MET A 1 -10.97 -6.39 -33.29
C MET A 1 -10.85 -7.47 -32.24
N GLY A 2 -9.65 -7.82 -31.81
CA GLY A 2 -9.44 -8.86 -30.79
C GLY A 2 -8.16 -8.53 -30.04
N GLY A 3 -8.09 -8.92 -28.77
CA GLY A 3 -6.97 -8.60 -27.87
C GLY A 3 -7.27 -7.46 -26.88
N GLN A 4 -8.53 -7.11 -26.70
CA GLN A 4 -8.95 -6.31 -25.55
C GLN A 4 -8.61 -7.09 -24.26
N PRO A 5 -8.06 -6.43 -23.23
CA PRO A 5 -7.75 -7.05 -21.95
C PRO A 5 -9.01 -7.56 -21.25
N ASP A 6 -8.88 -8.65 -20.48
CA ASP A 6 -9.99 -9.27 -19.75
C ASP A 6 -10.56 -8.35 -18.65
N LEU A 7 -9.68 -7.64 -17.93
CA LEU A 7 -10.07 -6.75 -16.84
C LEU A 7 -9.40 -5.39 -16.99
N THR A 8 -10.18 -4.32 -16.84
CA THR A 8 -9.68 -2.94 -16.84
C THR A 8 -10.27 -2.18 -15.66
N ILE A 9 -9.40 -1.70 -14.78
CA ILE A 9 -9.70 -0.81 -13.67
C ILE A 9 -9.38 0.61 -14.15
N VAL A 10 -10.42 1.43 -14.31
CA VAL A 10 -10.32 2.80 -14.84
C VAL A 10 -10.06 3.85 -13.76
N THR A 11 -9.90 3.44 -12.50
CA THR A 11 -9.57 4.33 -11.40
C THR A 11 -8.07 4.62 -11.40
N PRO A 12 -7.64 5.89 -11.56
CA PRO A 12 -6.23 6.26 -11.44
C PRO A 12 -5.75 6.00 -10.01
N SER A 13 -4.58 5.38 -9.87
CA SER A 13 -3.97 5.11 -8.56
C SER A 13 -2.49 4.85 -8.72
N ASN A 14 -1.73 5.09 -7.64
CA ASN A 14 -0.28 4.85 -7.59
C ASN A 14 0.51 5.45 -8.78
N GLY A 15 0.09 6.61 -9.27
CA GLY A 15 0.74 7.30 -10.41
C GLY A 15 0.37 6.78 -11.79
N PHE A 16 -0.56 5.83 -11.90
CA PHE A 16 -1.08 5.32 -13.18
C PHE A 16 -2.48 5.84 -13.47
N ASN A 17 -2.82 5.91 -14.75
CA ASN A 17 -4.15 6.31 -15.26
C ASN A 17 -5.21 5.22 -15.08
N GLY A 18 -4.79 3.98 -14.81
CA GLY A 18 -5.63 2.81 -14.62
C GLY A 18 -4.78 1.55 -14.53
N PHE A 19 -5.42 0.42 -14.27
CA PHE A 19 -4.77 -0.88 -14.18
C PHE A 19 -5.47 -1.90 -15.07
N VAL A 20 -4.71 -2.49 -15.99
CA VAL A 20 -5.19 -3.41 -17.01
C VAL A 20 -4.60 -4.79 -16.75
N ILE A 21 -5.45 -5.80 -16.73
CA ILE A 21 -5.08 -7.16 -16.37
C ILE A 21 -5.58 -8.11 -17.46
N GLU A 22 -4.65 -8.87 -18.02
CA GLU A 22 -4.89 -9.98 -18.93
C GLU A 22 -4.80 -11.29 -18.13
N LEU A 23 -5.91 -12.03 -18.10
CA LEU A 23 -6.07 -13.26 -17.35
C LEU A 23 -5.68 -14.44 -18.23
N LYS A 24 -4.75 -15.26 -17.73
CA LYS A 24 -4.42 -16.56 -18.34
C LYS A 24 -4.98 -17.69 -17.52
N THR A 25 -5.22 -18.82 -18.18
CA THR A 25 -5.72 -20.02 -17.50
C THR A 25 -4.73 -20.46 -16.42
N PRO A 26 -5.20 -20.76 -15.19
CA PRO A 26 -4.35 -21.25 -14.10
C PRO A 26 -3.55 -22.49 -14.45
N LYS A 27 -4.01 -23.28 -15.43
CA LYS A 27 -3.29 -24.45 -15.95
C LYS A 27 -1.98 -24.09 -16.67
N GLY A 28 -1.70 -22.80 -16.91
CA GLY A 28 -0.48 -22.32 -17.57
C GLY A 28 -0.46 -22.56 -19.09
N THR A 29 -1.52 -23.13 -19.65
CA THR A 29 -1.62 -23.45 -21.09
C THR A 29 -2.09 -22.26 -21.94
N GLY A 30 -2.35 -21.11 -21.33
CA GLY A 30 -2.86 -19.93 -22.00
C GLY A 30 -1.74 -19.11 -22.59
N GLU A 31 -1.54 -19.20 -23.91
CA GLU A 31 -0.56 -18.37 -24.62
C GLU A 31 -1.04 -16.91 -24.72
N VAL A 32 -0.10 -15.97 -24.60
CA VAL A 32 -0.33 -14.56 -24.88
C VAL A 32 -0.21 -14.34 -26.39
N LYS A 33 -1.24 -13.79 -27.02
CA LYS A 33 -1.23 -13.53 -28.46
C LYS A 33 -0.56 -12.19 -28.78
N ASP A 34 0.07 -12.07 -29.95
CA ASP A 34 0.77 -10.84 -30.41
C ASP A 34 -0.09 -9.57 -30.33
N ASN A 35 -1.38 -9.69 -30.62
CA ASN A 35 -2.33 -8.58 -30.54
C ASN A 35 -2.61 -8.14 -29.10
N GLN A 36 -2.63 -9.06 -28.13
CA GLN A 36 -2.76 -8.75 -26.70
C GLN A 36 -1.51 -8.03 -26.20
N VAL A 37 -0.32 -8.52 -26.56
CA VAL A 37 0.95 -7.86 -26.23
C VAL A 37 0.98 -6.43 -26.78
N SER A 38 0.67 -6.26 -28.06
CA SER A 38 0.65 -4.94 -28.70
C SER A 38 -0.32 -3.97 -28.03
N TRP A 39 -1.48 -4.47 -27.58
CA TRP A 39 -2.48 -3.68 -26.88
C TRP A 39 -2.01 -3.25 -25.49
N LEU A 40 -1.46 -4.19 -24.71
CA LEU A 40 -0.93 -3.91 -23.38
C LEU A 40 0.27 -2.95 -23.45
N GLU A 41 1.16 -3.11 -24.42
CA GLU A 41 2.24 -2.14 -24.66
C GLU A 41 1.71 -0.73 -24.95
N ALA A 42 0.64 -0.62 -25.74
CA ALA A 42 0.02 0.67 -26.05
C ALA A 42 -0.59 1.30 -24.80
N LEU A 43 -1.26 0.52 -23.95
CA LEU A 43 -1.83 0.99 -22.68
C LEU A 43 -0.73 1.42 -21.70
N ASN A 44 0.33 0.64 -21.58
CA ASN A 44 1.48 0.97 -20.74
C ASN A 44 2.13 2.29 -21.20
N LYS A 45 2.31 2.50 -22.51
CA LYS A 45 2.80 3.77 -23.08
C LYS A 45 1.86 4.96 -22.78
N ASN A 46 0.58 4.70 -22.53
CA ASN A 46 -0.41 5.71 -22.14
C ASN A 46 -0.61 5.80 -20.61
N GLY A 47 0.34 5.29 -19.81
CA GLY A 47 0.36 5.46 -18.36
C GLY A 47 -0.56 4.51 -17.59
N TYR A 48 -1.03 3.42 -18.20
CA TYR A 48 -1.72 2.35 -17.48
C TYR A 48 -0.71 1.37 -16.89
N ARG A 49 -0.95 0.87 -15.67
CA ARG A 49 -0.28 -0.34 -15.20
C ARG A 49 -0.84 -1.52 -16.00
N THR A 50 0.01 -2.46 -16.38
CA THR A 50 -0.41 -3.68 -17.09
C THR A 50 0.09 -4.93 -16.38
N LEU A 51 -0.74 -5.96 -16.28
CA LEU A 51 -0.40 -7.27 -15.72
C LEU A 51 -0.90 -8.37 -16.65
N ILE A 52 -0.06 -9.38 -16.88
CA ILE A 52 -0.49 -10.66 -17.44
C ILE A 52 -0.23 -11.70 -16.37
N SER A 53 -1.24 -12.47 -15.98
CA SER A 53 -1.07 -13.49 -14.95
C SER A 53 -2.06 -14.64 -15.11
N ASN A 54 -1.59 -15.85 -14.80
CA ASN A 54 -2.42 -17.04 -14.58
C ASN A 54 -2.63 -17.34 -13.08
N ASP A 55 -1.95 -16.62 -12.19
CA ASP A 55 -2.10 -16.76 -10.74
C ASP A 55 -3.09 -15.72 -10.20
N TYR A 56 -4.26 -16.20 -9.78
CA TYR A 56 -5.31 -15.36 -9.19
C TYR A 56 -4.89 -14.75 -7.85
N THR A 57 -4.06 -15.44 -7.06
CA THR A 57 -3.53 -14.90 -5.80
C THR A 57 -2.67 -13.69 -6.10
N LYS A 58 -1.76 -13.81 -7.07
CA LYS A 58 -0.94 -12.69 -7.55
C LYS A 58 -1.80 -11.51 -8.03
N ILE A 59 -2.83 -11.78 -8.83
CA ILE A 59 -3.72 -10.75 -9.36
C ILE A 59 -4.40 -9.97 -8.24
N VAL A 60 -4.96 -10.66 -7.24
CA VAL A 60 -5.61 -10.01 -6.09
C VAL A 60 -4.61 -9.15 -5.32
N LEU A 61 -3.40 -9.67 -5.08
CA LEU A 61 -2.34 -8.91 -4.39
C LEU A 61 -1.91 -7.67 -5.19
N ASP A 62 -1.76 -7.77 -6.50
CA ASP A 62 -1.40 -6.62 -7.35
C ASP A 62 -2.51 -5.56 -7.35
N ILE A 63 -3.78 -5.95 -7.33
CA ILE A 63 -4.92 -5.03 -7.23
C ILE A 63 -4.94 -4.34 -5.86
N GLU A 64 -4.74 -5.09 -4.77
CA GLU A 64 -4.64 -4.50 -3.43
C GLU A 64 -3.49 -3.50 -3.36
N GLU A 65 -2.32 -3.87 -3.86
CA GLU A 65 -1.15 -3.00 -3.92
C GLU A 65 -1.43 -1.73 -4.73
N TYR A 66 -2.08 -1.87 -5.89
CA TYR A 66 -2.43 -0.76 -6.76
C TYR A 66 -3.17 0.36 -5.99
N PHE A 67 -4.12 -0.01 -5.12
CA PHE A 67 -4.88 0.96 -4.33
C PHE A 67 -4.28 1.31 -2.96
N ARG A 68 -3.27 0.57 -2.51
CA ARG A 68 -2.73 0.71 -1.14
C ARG A 68 -2.11 2.07 -0.88
N VAL A 69 -1.48 2.66 -1.90
CA VAL A 69 -0.90 4.00 -1.78
C VAL A 69 -1.99 5.02 -1.46
N ASP A 70 -3.09 5.05 -2.21
CA ASP A 70 -4.16 6.02 -1.96
C ASP A 70 -4.91 5.77 -0.66
N LYS A 71 -5.06 4.49 -0.25
CA LYS A 71 -5.53 4.14 1.09
C LYS A 71 -4.64 4.76 2.17
N THR A 72 -3.32 4.67 2.02
CA THR A 72 -2.34 5.26 2.95
C THR A 72 -2.46 6.79 3.00
N LYS A 73 -2.60 7.46 1.84
CA LYS A 73 -2.82 8.92 1.79
C LYS A 73 -4.08 9.34 2.55
N LYS A 74 -5.17 8.59 2.37
CA LYS A 74 -6.45 8.83 3.04
C LYS A 74 -6.29 8.73 4.56
N LEU A 75 -5.63 7.66 5.04
CA LEU A 75 -5.38 7.47 6.48
C LEU A 75 -4.54 8.60 7.08
N LEU A 76 -3.50 9.05 6.38
CA LEU A 76 -2.68 10.18 6.83
C LEU A 76 -3.49 11.49 6.95
N LYS A 77 -4.39 11.75 6.00
CA LYS A 77 -5.31 12.91 6.07
C LYS A 77 -6.24 12.80 7.28
N GLU A 78 -6.78 11.62 7.54
CA GLU A 78 -7.66 11.38 8.69
C GLU A 78 -6.91 11.54 10.02
N ILE A 79 -5.68 11.02 10.12
CA ILE A 79 -4.80 11.23 11.29
C ILE A 79 -4.60 12.73 11.52
N LYS A 80 -4.21 13.49 10.49
CA LYS A 80 -4.02 14.94 10.58
C LYS A 80 -5.26 15.65 11.12
N ASN A 81 -6.44 15.31 10.59
CA ASN A 81 -7.71 15.90 11.03
C ASN A 81 -8.02 15.57 12.49
N LEU A 82 -7.83 14.31 12.91
CA LEU A 82 -8.03 13.90 14.30
C LEU A 82 -7.03 14.57 15.24
N THR A 83 -5.77 14.76 14.82
CA THR A 83 -4.77 15.50 15.60
C THR A 83 -5.20 16.94 15.83
N ILE A 84 -5.71 17.63 14.80
CA ILE A 84 -6.25 18.99 14.93
C ILE A 84 -7.43 18.97 15.92
N LYS A 85 -8.40 18.07 15.74
CA LYS A 85 -9.55 17.92 16.64
C LYS A 85 -9.11 17.67 18.09
N CYS A 86 -8.08 16.86 18.30
CA CYS A 86 -7.56 16.58 19.64
C CYS A 86 -7.01 17.84 20.32
N LYS A 87 -6.36 18.74 19.56
CA LYS A 87 -5.81 20.00 20.08
C LYS A 87 -6.89 21.00 20.48
N THR A 88 -8.04 21.00 19.80
CA THR A 88 -9.13 21.95 20.05
C THR A 88 -10.10 21.51 21.15
N LEU A 89 -10.02 20.26 21.61
CA LEU A 89 -10.88 19.79 22.70
C LEU A 89 -10.41 20.35 24.04
N GLU A 90 -11.35 20.69 24.91
CA GLU A 90 -11.05 21.10 26.29
C GLU A 90 -11.10 19.90 27.24
N SER A 91 -12.12 19.04 27.09
CA SER A 91 -12.31 17.86 27.93
C SER A 91 -11.21 16.81 27.74
N SER A 92 -10.56 16.44 28.85
CA SER A 92 -9.55 15.37 28.91
C SER A 92 -10.11 14.02 28.45
N LYS A 93 -11.33 13.68 28.86
CA LYS A 93 -12.01 12.43 28.46
C LYS A 93 -12.27 12.38 26.95
N CYS A 94 -12.66 13.50 26.34
CA CYS A 94 -12.84 13.57 24.88
C CYS A 94 -11.50 13.45 24.14
N LYS A 95 -10.42 14.06 24.66
CA LYS A 95 -9.07 13.92 24.09
C LYS A 95 -8.63 12.46 24.07
N GLU A 96 -8.86 11.73 25.17
CA GLU A 96 -8.45 10.34 25.28
C GLU A 96 -9.09 9.45 24.19
N VAL A 97 -10.39 9.64 23.92
CA VAL A 97 -11.10 8.92 22.85
C VAL A 97 -10.48 9.21 21.48
N VAL A 98 -10.20 10.48 21.19
CA VAL A 98 -9.58 10.89 19.91
C VAL A 98 -8.17 10.34 19.78
N ILE A 99 -7.38 10.32 20.85
CA ILE A 99 -6.03 9.74 20.87
C ILE A 99 -6.07 8.24 20.54
N ARG A 100 -7.04 7.49 21.09
CA ARG A 100 -7.21 6.07 20.75
C ARG A 100 -7.52 5.89 19.27
N GLN A 101 -8.42 6.71 18.71
CA GLN A 101 -8.73 6.69 17.27
C GLN A 101 -7.51 7.00 16.39
N ILE A 102 -6.69 7.99 16.78
CA ILE A 102 -5.42 8.28 16.12
C ILE A 102 -4.50 7.06 16.17
N GLY A 103 -4.37 6.41 17.33
CA GLY A 103 -3.56 5.21 17.51
C GLY A 103 -3.91 4.10 16.51
N TYR A 104 -5.20 3.75 16.40
CA TYR A 104 -5.65 2.73 15.45
C TYR A 104 -5.30 3.07 13.99
N LYS A 105 -5.50 4.32 13.58
CA LYS A 105 -5.17 4.75 12.20
C LYS A 105 -3.67 4.77 11.94
N VAL A 106 -2.87 5.14 12.94
CA VAL A 106 -1.40 5.10 12.85
C VAL A 106 -0.92 3.67 12.68
N ASP A 107 -1.47 2.71 13.43
CA ASP A 107 -1.07 1.31 13.30
C ASP A 107 -1.49 0.70 11.95
N GLU A 108 -2.68 1.06 11.44
CA GLU A 108 -3.08 0.69 10.07
C GLU A 108 -2.14 1.30 9.02
N THR A 109 -1.73 2.56 9.20
CA THR A 109 -0.79 3.24 8.30
C THR A 109 0.57 2.55 8.32
N LYS A 110 1.08 2.17 9.50
CA LYS A 110 2.35 1.41 9.63
C LYS A 110 2.27 0.07 8.91
N LEU A 111 1.16 -0.65 9.04
CA LEU A 111 0.98 -1.92 8.35
C LEU A 111 1.05 -1.76 6.83
N ASN A 112 0.38 -0.73 6.29
CA ASN A 112 0.45 -0.43 4.86
C ASN A 112 1.85 -0.04 4.41
N LEU A 113 2.57 0.78 5.19
CA LEU A 113 3.94 1.17 4.87
C LEU A 113 4.89 -0.02 4.89
N ARG A 114 4.81 -0.89 5.91
CA ARG A 114 5.63 -2.11 5.98
C ARG A 114 5.43 -3.00 4.76
N TYR A 115 4.17 -3.21 4.35
CA TYR A 115 3.85 -3.98 3.15
C TYR A 115 4.48 -3.37 1.89
N LEU A 116 4.38 -2.05 1.73
CA LEU A 116 4.96 -1.35 0.59
C LEU A 116 6.50 -1.45 0.61
N THR A 117 7.14 -1.28 1.77
CA THR A 117 8.60 -1.38 1.90
C THR A 117 9.10 -2.79 1.62
N SER A 118 8.45 -3.85 2.16
CA SER A 118 8.88 -5.23 1.89
C SER A 118 8.81 -5.58 0.40
N ARG A 119 7.84 -5.01 -0.32
CA ARG A 119 7.70 -5.22 -1.77
C ARG A 119 8.70 -4.46 -2.62
N MET A 120 9.27 -3.36 -2.12
CA MET A 120 10.35 -2.65 -2.83
C MET A 120 11.68 -3.42 -2.78
N GLU A 121 11.88 -4.22 -1.72
CA GLU A 121 13.06 -5.07 -1.55
C GLU A 121 12.99 -6.29 -2.49
N ASP A 122 11.77 -6.79 -2.73
CA ASP A 122 11.49 -7.75 -3.80
C ASP A 122 11.64 -7.05 -5.15
N LYS A 123 12.81 -7.18 -5.81
CA LYS A 123 12.99 -6.68 -7.19
C LYS A 123 11.80 -7.15 -8.04
N PRO A 124 11.10 -6.24 -8.76
CA PRO A 124 10.01 -6.67 -9.61
C PRO A 124 10.59 -7.61 -10.65
N GLU A 125 10.17 -8.87 -10.58
CA GLU A 125 10.40 -9.84 -11.63
C GLU A 125 9.58 -9.33 -12.83
N GLN A 126 10.18 -8.41 -13.59
CA GLN A 126 9.65 -8.04 -14.88
C GLN A 126 9.68 -9.33 -15.68
N ILE A 127 8.50 -9.89 -15.92
CA ILE A 127 8.33 -11.03 -16.81
C ILE A 127 8.86 -10.57 -18.17
N GLN A 128 10.11 -10.90 -18.46
CA GLN A 128 10.68 -10.80 -19.79
C GLN A 128 9.89 -11.81 -20.61
N VAL A 129 8.92 -11.31 -21.38
CA VAL A 129 8.22 -12.15 -22.35
C VAL A 129 9.30 -12.70 -23.29
N PRO A 130 9.55 -14.01 -23.32
CA PRO A 130 10.54 -14.55 -24.23
C PRO A 130 10.08 -14.26 -25.65
N VAL A 131 10.83 -13.44 -26.37
CA VAL A 131 10.58 -13.13 -27.78
C VAL A 131 11.02 -14.34 -28.60
N THR A 132 10.22 -15.41 -28.62
CA THR A 132 10.42 -16.52 -29.55
C THR A 132 9.80 -16.14 -30.89
N SER A 133 10.59 -15.48 -31.75
CA SER A 133 10.20 -15.25 -33.14
C SER A 133 11.22 -15.83 -34.12
N GLU A 134 11.42 -17.16 -34.09
CA GLU A 134 11.96 -17.87 -35.24
C GLU A 134 10.83 -18.20 -36.22
N LYS A 135 10.49 -17.24 -37.09
CA LYS A 135 9.69 -17.53 -38.28
C LYS A 135 10.61 -18.01 -39.40
N LYS A 136 10.42 -19.26 -39.85
CA LYS A 136 11.02 -19.82 -41.07
C LYS A 136 10.75 -18.88 -42.25
N LYS A 137 11.82 -18.47 -42.95
CA LYS A 137 11.76 -17.56 -44.11
C LYS A 137 11.22 -18.28 -45.33
N ASP A 138 10.08 -17.80 -45.81
CA ASP A 138 9.48 -18.17 -47.08
C ASP A 138 10.22 -17.43 -48.24
N PRO A 139 10.79 -18.11 -49.24
CA PRO A 139 11.74 -17.53 -50.20
C PRO A 139 11.15 -16.55 -51.24
N LYS A 140 9.85 -16.23 -51.23
CA LYS A 140 9.22 -15.37 -52.26
C LYS A 140 9.23 -13.86 -52.00
N ARG A 141 9.98 -13.35 -51.00
CA ARG A 141 10.00 -11.91 -50.64
C ARG A 141 11.34 -11.22 -50.88
N VAL A 142 11.84 -11.22 -52.12
CA VAL A 142 13.10 -10.50 -52.46
C VAL A 142 12.85 -9.04 -52.90
N ALA A 143 11.68 -8.70 -53.45
CA ALA A 143 11.35 -7.32 -53.84
C ALA A 143 10.90 -6.41 -52.66
N ALA A 144 10.48 -6.98 -51.53
CA ALA A 144 10.08 -6.24 -50.32
C ALA A 144 11.28 -5.77 -49.46
N GLY A 145 12.49 -6.26 -49.75
CA GLY A 145 13.69 -6.03 -48.93
C GLY A 145 14.15 -4.58 -48.84
N LYS A 146 13.98 -3.78 -49.92
CA LYS A 146 14.42 -2.37 -49.93
C LYS A 146 13.50 -1.46 -49.10
N ARG A 147 12.18 -1.70 -49.10
CA ARG A 147 11.23 -0.98 -48.22
C ARG A 147 11.38 -1.41 -46.75
N LEU A 148 11.66 -2.70 -46.50
CA LEU A 148 11.93 -3.22 -45.16
C LEU A 148 13.24 -2.68 -44.56
N ALA A 149 14.27 -2.44 -45.37
CA ALA A 149 15.52 -1.82 -44.91
C ALA A 149 15.31 -0.36 -44.46
N ALA A 150 14.49 0.42 -45.17
CA ALA A 150 14.13 1.78 -44.78
C ALA A 150 13.29 1.81 -43.48
N ILE A 151 12.30 0.92 -43.36
CA ILE A 151 11.48 0.77 -42.14
C ILE A 151 12.33 0.28 -40.96
N SER A 152 13.30 -0.61 -41.19
CA SER A 152 14.24 -1.08 -40.17
C SER A 152 15.15 0.04 -39.67
N LYS A 153 15.60 0.94 -40.57
CA LYS A 153 16.40 2.11 -40.20
C LYS A 153 15.60 3.08 -39.33
N ILE A 154 14.37 3.41 -39.74
CA ILE A 154 13.44 4.25 -38.96
C ILE A 154 13.09 3.61 -37.61
N ALA A 155 12.91 2.28 -37.56
CA ALA A 155 12.64 1.56 -36.32
C ALA A 155 13.85 1.53 -35.37
N LYS A 156 15.08 1.41 -35.89
CA LYS A 156 16.32 1.52 -35.10
C LYS A 156 16.51 2.93 -34.53
N GLU A 157 16.21 3.96 -35.32
CA GLU A 157 16.32 5.36 -34.90
C GLU A 157 15.26 5.72 -33.84
N ARG A 158 14.03 5.18 -33.99
CA ARG A 158 12.99 5.26 -32.96
C ARG A 158 13.33 4.47 -31.70
N LYS A 159 13.94 3.28 -31.80
CA LYS A 159 14.47 2.54 -30.64
C LYS A 159 15.56 3.32 -29.91
N LYS A 160 16.43 4.03 -30.64
CA LYS A 160 17.48 4.88 -30.04
C LYS A 160 16.90 6.09 -29.31
N LYS A 161 15.81 6.70 -29.81
CA LYS A 161 15.06 7.77 -29.12
C LYS A 161 14.15 7.27 -27.98
N LEU A 162 13.73 5.99 -28.00
CA LEU A 162 12.96 5.35 -26.92
C LEU A 162 13.84 4.75 -25.80
N ALA A 163 15.15 4.65 -26.02
CA ALA A 163 16.11 4.14 -25.04
C ALA A 163 16.58 5.22 -24.04
N GLU A 164 16.05 6.45 -24.14
CA GLU A 164 16.15 7.39 -23.02
C GLU A 164 15.31 6.83 -21.87
N PRO A 165 15.91 6.49 -20.72
CA PRO A 165 15.17 5.99 -19.58
C PRO A 165 14.23 7.11 -19.11
N ARG A 166 12.93 6.95 -19.40
CA ARG A 166 11.92 7.78 -18.74
C ARG A 166 11.90 7.34 -17.29
N GLU A 167 12.19 8.30 -16.41
CA GLU A 167 12.21 8.12 -14.97
C GLU A 167 10.98 7.33 -14.54
N SER A 168 11.22 6.22 -13.84
CA SER A 168 10.15 5.45 -13.19
C SER A 168 9.32 6.40 -12.33
N PRO A 169 8.01 6.14 -12.12
CA PRO A 169 7.18 6.98 -11.26
C PRO A 169 7.92 7.32 -9.96
N ASN A 170 7.98 8.62 -9.72
CA ASN A 170 8.97 9.31 -8.90
C ASN A 170 9.07 8.71 -7.47
N ASN A 171 10.16 7.97 -7.21
CA ASN A 171 10.50 7.41 -5.89
C ASN A 171 10.50 8.51 -4.79
N ASP A 172 10.74 9.76 -5.18
CA ASP A 172 10.71 10.93 -4.31
C ASP A 172 9.36 11.12 -3.63
N SER A 173 8.26 10.78 -4.31
CA SER A 173 6.93 10.90 -3.69
C SER A 173 6.76 9.92 -2.53
N MET A 174 7.28 8.70 -2.68
CA MET A 174 7.16 7.64 -1.67
C MET A 174 8.09 7.90 -0.49
N ILE A 175 9.32 8.36 -0.74
CA ILE A 175 10.28 8.79 0.28
C ILE A 175 9.69 9.95 1.11
N THR A 176 9.03 10.90 0.45
CA THR A 176 8.33 12.01 1.14
C THR A 176 7.21 11.48 2.04
N TYR A 177 6.43 10.49 1.59
CA TYR A 177 5.39 9.86 2.40
C TYR A 177 5.94 9.14 3.64
N ILE A 178 7.05 8.42 3.49
CA ILE A 178 7.73 7.74 4.60
C ILE A 178 8.21 8.77 5.62
N GLY A 179 8.83 9.88 5.17
CA GLY A 179 9.27 10.96 6.04
C GLY A 179 8.14 11.59 6.86
N VAL A 180 7.00 11.89 6.23
CA VAL A 180 5.82 12.45 6.91
C VAL A 180 5.25 11.46 7.93
N ALA A 181 5.17 10.17 7.59
CA ALA A 181 4.67 9.14 8.50
C ALA A 181 5.57 8.98 9.74
N ILE A 182 6.90 8.99 9.55
CA ILE A 182 7.87 8.95 10.65
C ILE A 182 7.68 10.17 11.56
N ALA A 183 7.58 11.38 11.01
CA ALA A 183 7.38 12.59 11.79
C ALA A 183 6.09 12.56 12.62
N LEU A 184 4.98 12.06 12.05
CA LEU A 184 3.71 11.91 12.76
C LEU A 184 3.79 10.85 13.88
N ILE A 185 4.47 9.73 13.63
CA ILE A 185 4.71 8.69 14.65
C ILE A 185 5.53 9.28 15.80
N SER A 186 6.61 9.99 15.51
CA SER A 186 7.46 10.65 16.51
C SER A 186 6.68 11.66 17.35
N LEU A 187 5.79 12.45 16.72
CA LEU A 187 4.92 13.38 17.43
C LEU A 187 3.96 12.68 18.40
N VAL A 188 3.36 11.56 17.99
CA VAL A 188 2.45 10.77 18.84
C VAL A 188 3.22 10.14 20.01
N LEU A 189 4.45 9.66 19.78
CA LEU A 189 5.30 9.11 20.83
C LEU A 189 5.71 10.19 21.85
N ALA A 190 6.15 11.36 21.37
CA ALA A 190 6.50 12.49 22.23
C ALA A 190 5.31 12.91 23.12
N TYR A 191 4.11 12.98 22.54
CA TYR A 191 2.90 13.29 23.30
C TYR A 191 2.59 12.23 24.37
N LYS A 192 2.75 10.93 24.06
CA LYS A 192 2.58 9.85 25.05
C LYS A 192 3.60 9.94 26.19
N THR A 193 4.84 10.31 25.90
CA THR A 193 5.88 10.52 26.92
C THR A 193 5.53 11.67 27.83
N GLN A 194 5.11 12.81 27.27
CA GLN A 194 4.68 13.97 28.05
C GLN A 194 3.50 13.64 28.99
N GLN A 195 2.55 12.81 28.54
CA GLN A 195 1.43 12.36 29.38
C GLN A 195 1.86 11.45 30.54
N ARG A 196 2.99 10.73 30.43
CA ARG A 196 3.54 9.92 31.53
C ARG A 196 4.21 10.80 32.58
N GLU A 197 4.85 11.87 32.16
CA GLU A 197 5.51 12.83 33.06
C GLU A 197 4.50 13.66 33.85
N THR A 198 3.31 13.93 33.27
CA THR A 198 2.23 14.67 33.95
C THR A 198 1.33 13.80 34.83
N LYS A 199 1.46 12.47 34.76
CA LYS A 199 0.84 11.63 35.78
C LYS A 199 1.69 11.80 37.04
N GLU A 200 1.18 12.58 38.00
CA GLU A 200 1.71 12.57 39.35
C GLU A 200 1.94 11.10 39.76
N PRO A 201 3.08 10.78 40.39
CA PRO A 201 3.29 9.45 40.91
C PRO A 201 2.08 9.14 41.77
N GLU A 202 1.33 8.08 41.42
CA GLU A 202 0.24 7.59 42.25
C GLU A 202 0.84 7.46 43.65
N SER A 203 0.46 8.38 44.54
CA SER A 203 1.00 8.40 45.90
C SER A 203 0.79 7.00 46.43
N GLU A 204 1.89 6.30 46.74
CA GLU A 204 1.83 4.93 47.24
C GLU A 204 0.73 4.88 48.29
N PHE A 205 -0.36 4.19 47.95
CA PHE A 205 -1.45 3.97 48.86
C PHE A 205 -0.89 3.02 49.90
N ILE A 206 -0.29 3.57 50.96
CA ILE A 206 0.06 2.82 52.16
C ILE A 206 -1.29 2.43 52.74
N PRO A 207 -1.73 1.15 52.65
CA PRO A 207 -2.97 0.75 53.25
C PRO A 207 -2.85 1.03 54.74
N LYS A 208 -3.67 1.95 55.26
CA LYS A 208 -3.77 2.14 56.70
C LYS A 208 -4.18 0.80 57.28
N THR A 209 -3.30 0.21 58.08
CA THR A 209 -3.60 -0.97 58.89
C THR A 209 -4.80 -0.62 59.74
N VAL A 210 -5.97 -1.14 59.38
CA VAL A 210 -7.18 -0.97 60.17
C VAL A 210 -6.98 -1.81 61.43
N GLU A 211 -6.78 -1.15 62.57
CA GLU A 211 -6.80 -1.83 63.86
C GLU A 211 -8.18 -2.47 64.04
N VAL A 212 -8.19 -3.80 64.05
CA VAL A 212 -9.38 -4.60 64.32
C VAL A 212 -9.73 -4.41 65.80
N THR A 213 -10.65 -3.49 66.10
CA THR A 213 -11.27 -3.40 67.42
C THR A 213 -12.04 -4.70 67.69
N LYS A 214 -11.63 -5.41 68.73
CA LYS A 214 -12.23 -6.67 69.20
C LYS A 214 -13.75 -6.50 69.38
N ARG A 215 -14.52 -7.48 68.90
CA ARG A 215 -15.97 -7.56 69.14
C ARG A 215 -16.26 -7.60 70.64
N PRO A 216 -17.32 -6.93 71.12
CA PRO A 216 -17.82 -7.15 72.47
C PRO A 216 -18.39 -8.56 72.61
N ASP A 217 -18.16 -9.14 73.78
CA ASP A 217 -18.52 -10.49 74.18
C ASP A 217 -20.06 -10.63 74.32
N GLU A 218 -20.68 -11.56 73.57
CA GLU A 218 -22.15 -11.77 73.47
C GLU A 218 -22.74 -12.60 74.64
N SER A 219 -22.09 -12.68 75.79
CA SER A 219 -22.49 -13.60 76.87
C SER A 219 -23.53 -13.06 77.87
N LYS A 220 -24.33 -12.04 77.53
CA LYS A 220 -25.37 -11.50 78.45
C LYS A 220 -26.65 -11.12 77.74
N LEU A 221 -27.45 -12.11 77.33
CA LEU A 221 -28.83 -11.87 76.89
C LEU A 221 -29.70 -13.11 77.12
N ASP A 222 -29.64 -13.67 78.33
CA ASP A 222 -30.60 -14.66 78.82
C ASP A 222 -30.75 -14.48 80.33
N SER A 223 -31.49 -13.45 80.74
CA SER A 223 -32.24 -13.39 82.00
C SER A 223 -32.92 -12.03 82.12
N LEU A 224 -34.12 -11.92 81.56
CA LEU A 224 -35.16 -11.00 82.01
C LEU A 224 -36.51 -11.61 81.60
N GLU A 225 -37.15 -12.23 82.59
CA GLU A 225 -38.58 -12.56 82.63
C GLU A 225 -39.46 -11.31 82.57
#